data_AF-A0A1M6EEY7-F1
#
_entry.id   AF-A0A1M6EEY7-F1
#
_cell.length_a   1.000
_cell.length_b   1.000
_cell.length_c   1.000
_cell.angle_alpha   90.00
_cell.angle_beta   90.00
_cell.angle_gamma   90.00
#
_symmetry.space_group_name_H-M   'P 1'
#
loop_
_entity.id
_entity.type
_entity.pdbx_description
1 polymer ?
#
loop_
_entity_poly.entity_id
_entity_poly.type
_entity_poly.pdbx_seq_one_letter_code
_entity_poly.pdbx_strand_id
1 'polypeptide(L)' 'MSINTLSIENDLRLLCIQMIDLLTKMKENGIISEDEYQEHIRLKRMFIQDHFGMYV' A
#
# COMPACT_ATOMS: atom_id res chain seq x y z
N MET A 1 16.02 -0.79 -24.47
CA MET A 1 15.90 -1.54 -23.20
C MET A 1 14.42 -1.51 -22.85
N SER A 2 13.68 -2.60 -23.09
CA SER A 2 12.25 -2.65 -22.75
C SER A 2 12.13 -2.79 -21.25
N ILE A 3 11.65 -1.74 -20.59
CA ILE A 3 11.30 -1.81 -19.17
C ILE A 3 10.20 -2.86 -19.07
N ASN A 4 10.43 -3.92 -18.31
CA ASN A 4 9.45 -4.97 -18.07
C ASN A 4 8.42 -4.42 -17.08
N THR A 5 7.45 -3.65 -17.59
CA THR A 5 6.47 -2.89 -16.80
C THR A 5 5.70 -3.79 -15.83
N LEU A 6 5.44 -5.04 -16.21
CA LEU A 6 4.80 -6.05 -15.38
C LEU A 6 5.59 -6.38 -14.10
N SER A 7 6.93 -6.30 -14.15
CA SER A 7 7.78 -6.54 -12.97
C SER A 7 7.66 -5.37 -11.99
N ILE A 8 7.73 -4.14 -12.50
CA ILE A 8 7.70 -2.93 -11.67
C ILE A 8 6.34 -2.78 -10.98
N GLU A 9 5.25 -3.05 -11.69
CA GLU A 9 3.91 -3.02 -11.12
C GLU A 9 3.78 -4.03 -9.96
N ASN A 10 4.29 -5.25 -10.12
CA ASN A 10 4.29 -6.24 -9.05
C ASN A 10 5.14 -5.83 -7.84
N ASP A 11 6.31 -5.25 -8.06
CA ASP A 11 7.17 -4.73 -6.99
C ASP A 11 6.48 -3.59 -6.22
N LEU A 12 5.82 -2.67 -6.94
CA LEU A 12 5.04 -1.59 -6.35
C LEU A 12 3.84 -2.12 -5.54
N ARG A 13 3.17 -3.16 -6.02
CA ARG A 13 2.10 -3.83 -5.28
C ARG A 13 2.61 -4.40 -3.97
N LEU A 14 3.70 -5.15 -4.01
CA LEU A 14 4.31 -5.75 -2.81
C LEU A 14 4.73 -4.67 -1.81
N LEU A 15 5.34 -3.59 -2.29
CA LEU A 15 5.70 -2.46 -1.44
C LEU A 15 4.47 -1.81 -0.79
N CYS A 16 3.38 -1.60 -1.54
CA CYS A 16 2.16 -1.03 -0.98
C CYS A 16 1.56 -1.91 0.12
N ILE A 17 1.54 -3.23 -0.07
CA ILE A 17 1.09 -4.19 0.96
C ILE A 17 1.97 -4.09 2.21
N GLN A 18 3.30 -4.13 2.05
CA GLN A 18 4.25 -4.02 3.16
C GLN A 18 4.13 -2.68 3.90
N MET A 19 3.86 -1.59 3.19
CA MET A 19 3.62 -0.28 3.81
C MET A 19 2.31 -0.25 4.60
N ILE A 20 1.24 -0.87 4.10
CA ILE A 20 -0.04 -0.97 4.83
C ILE A 20 0.17 -1.76 6.13
N ASP A 21 0.91 -2.87 6.10
CA ASP A 21 1.25 -3.65 7.29
C ASP A 21 2.04 -2.83 8.31
N LEU A 22 3.03 -2.05 7.85
CA LEU A 22 3.83 -1.19 8.71
C LEU A 22 2.96 -0.10 9.36
N LEU A 23 2.12 0.57 8.58
CA LEU A 23 1.20 1.62 9.06
C LEU A 23 0.20 1.05 10.06
N THR A 24 -0.27 -0.18 9.84
CA THR A 24 -1.18 -0.87 10.76
C THR A 24 -0.50 -1.11 12.11
N LYS A 25 0.74 -1.61 12.10
CA LYS A 25 1.55 -1.76 13.32
C LYS A 25 1.83 -0.42 14.02
N MET A 26 2.10 0.63 13.26
CA MET A 26 2.31 1.97 13.84
C MET A 26 1.05 2.48 14.54
N LYS A 27 -0.12 2.26 13.94
CA LYS A 27 -1.41 2.57 14.54
C LYS A 27 -1.67 1.77 15.82
N GLU A 28 -1.47 0.45 15.75
CA GLU A 28 -1.67 -0.46 16.90
C GLU A 28 -0.75 -0.12 18.07
N ASN A 29 0.46 0.36 17.80
CA ASN A 29 1.40 0.83 18.81
C ASN A 29 1.16 2.28 19.27
N GLY A 30 0.11 2.95 18.76
CA GLY A 30 -0.24 4.33 19.12
C GLY A 30 0.75 5.38 18.61
N ILE A 31 1.58 5.05 17.60
CA ILE A 31 2.55 5.97 17.00
C ILE A 31 1.85 6.98 16.08
N ILE A 32 0.79 6.54 15.40
CA ILE A 32 -0.06 7.38 14.55
C ILE A 32 -1.53 7.21 14.96
N SER A 33 -2.31 8.27 14.76
CA SER A 33 -3.75 8.26 14.96
C SER A 33 -4.48 7.45 13.87
N GLU A 34 -5.76 7.13 14.12
CA GLU A 34 -6.62 6.49 13.11
C GLU A 34 -6.75 7.36 11.86
N ASP A 35 -6.90 8.69 12.01
CA ASP A 35 -7.05 9.60 10.87
C ASP A 35 -5.79 9.66 10.00
N GLU A 36 -4.61 9.71 10.62
CA GLU A 36 -3.32 9.64 9.91
C GLU A 36 -3.14 8.28 9.20
N TYR A 37 -3.52 7.19 9.87
CA TYR A 37 -3.52 5.87 9.27
C TYR A 37 -4.41 5.81 8.02
N GLN A 38 -5.66 6.28 8.13
CA GLN A 38 -6.61 6.27 7.02
C GLN A 38 -6.12 7.08 5.82
N GLU A 39 -5.57 8.27 6.04
CA GLU A 39 -5.04 9.09 4.94
C GLU A 39 -3.84 8.42 4.26
N HIS A 40 -2.96 7.76 5.02
CA HIS A 40 -1.81 7.07 4.46
C HIS A 40 -2.15 5.80 3.69
N ILE A 41 -3.17 5.03 4.11
CA ILE A 41 -3.54 3.78 3.41
C ILE A 41 -4.45 4.03 2.22
N ARG A 42 -5.24 5.11 2.20
CA ARG A 42 -6.24 5.39 1.15
C ARG A 42 -5.63 5.33 -0.24
N LEU A 43 -4.53 6.05 -0.48
CA LEU A 43 -3.87 6.09 -1.79
C LEU A 43 -3.27 4.74 -2.19
N LYS A 44 -2.77 3.96 -1.22
CA LYS A 44 -2.15 2.65 -1.45
C LYS A 44 -3.21 1.60 -1.79
N ARG A 45 -4.35 1.64 -1.09
CA ARG A 45 -5.52 0.80 -1.39
C ARG A 45 -6.10 1.09 -2.76
N MET A 46 -6.26 2.37 -3.11
CA MET A 46 -6.72 2.78 -4.44
C MET A 46 -5.78 2.25 -5.53
N PHE A 47 -4.47 2.41 -5.37
CA PHE A 47 -3.49 1.88 -6.34
C PHE A 47 -3.64 0.36 -6.52
N ILE A 48 -3.70 -0.41 -5.44
CA ILE A 48 -3.83 -1.87 -5.48
C ILE A 48 -5.16 -2.28 -6.13
N GLN A 49 -6.25 -1.60 -5.80
CA GLN A 49 -7.57 -1.89 -6.34
C GLN A 49 -7.64 -1.61 -7.84
N ASP A 50 -7.17 -0.44 -8.29
CA ASP A 50 -7.27 -0.02 -9.69
C ASP A 50 -6.39 -0.86 -10.63
N HIS A 51 -5.21 -1.29 -10.17
CA HIS A 51 -4.23 -1.99 -11.01
C HIS A 51 -4.28 -3.51 -10.89
N PHE A 52 -4.81 -4.05 -9.78
CA PHE A 52 -4.78 -5.49 -9.51
C PHE A 52 -6.14 -6.10 -9.15
N GLY A 53 -7.20 -5.30 -8.96
CA GLY A 53 -8.54 -5.79 -8.61
C GLY A 53 -8.61 -6.49 -7.26
N MET A 54 -7.64 -6.24 -6.37
CA MET A 54 -7.53 -6.87 -5.05
C MET A 54 -8.07 -5.94 -3.95
N TYR A 55 -8.77 -6.50 -2.97
CA TYR A 55 -9.16 -5.81 -1.73
C TYR A 55 -8.16 -6.16 -0.62
N VAL A 56 -7.57 -5.13 -0.02
CA VAL A 56 -6.59 -5.17 1.09
C VAL A 56 -6.93 -4.08 2.09
#